data_AF-A0A4Z1JG68-F1
#
_entry.id   AF-A0A4Z1JG68-F1
#
_cell.length_a   1.000
_cell.length_b   1.000
_cell.length_c   1.000
_cell.angle_alpha   90.00
_cell.angle_beta   90.00
_cell.angle_gamma   90.00
#
_symmetry.space_group_name_H-M   'P 1'
#
loop_
_entity.id
_entity.type
_entity.pdbx_description
1 polymer ?
#
loop_
_entity_poly.entity_id
_entity_poly.type
_entity_poly.pdbx_seq_one_letter_code
_entity_poly.pdbx_strand_id
1 'polypeptide(L)'
;MDSIKSQLVLFRQNPFRFNRYLAISRPSPSDALKNSPLRIVPNDVMQMIAKHFTPASAGSFFLTCRQIGLVIGTQYIDGLKTSKDDTLEFLNLLEHDLQDQIACTFCRKLHKMRNAERYAKKSYCWEGYSTDPEISGLPEFDTIPSCVKDDELRRVGLYAHKNFGVTISKMAIKHYRLFGNDAQTRRLLRLLSAPENYSDDRSCKSLRTEKKGECRMKNGSIFTRKLMKYNWKCQSLEIPSHIPICSHLHLAKVGSKLCARLYCAYSRPEEIWSALQLPCQKYTATNENNISRDIHSGLLQCRYCLTVFKVELKHHNRYPISRCTTALAIVVYKQFESEADWKTHLPLYGSDDGESVPIEFSKEKISSVFEVDDTGFGPTFTSWSEFYLAWQKVFLDELELACLAVILSLLYWHRT
;
A
#
# COMPACT_ATOMS: atom_id res chain seq x y z
N MET A 1 -4.69 -26.29 9.48
CA MET A 1 -5.94 -25.86 8.80
C MET A 1 -7.05 -25.49 9.80
N ASP A 2 -6.77 -25.43 11.10
CA ASP A 2 -7.81 -25.39 12.14
C ASP A 2 -8.29 -23.97 12.54
N SER A 3 -7.56 -22.92 12.16
CA SER A 3 -7.96 -21.51 12.41
C SER A 3 -9.11 -21.00 11.52
N ILE A 4 -9.36 -21.64 10.36
CA ILE A 4 -10.56 -21.40 9.54
C ILE A 4 -11.78 -22.05 10.19
N LYS A 5 -11.59 -23.17 10.91
CA LYS A 5 -12.69 -23.83 11.61
C LYS A 5 -13.26 -22.91 12.70
N SER A 6 -12.44 -22.24 13.52
CA SER A 6 -12.88 -21.46 14.69
C SER A 6 -13.81 -20.25 14.38
N GLN A 7 -13.63 -19.53 13.27
CA GLN A 7 -14.53 -18.40 12.97
C GLN A 7 -15.73 -18.79 12.11
N LEU A 8 -15.59 -19.82 11.26
CA LEU A 8 -16.77 -20.50 10.73
C LEU A 8 -17.48 -21.30 11.83
N VAL A 9 -16.90 -21.59 12.99
CA VAL A 9 -17.54 -22.36 14.07
C VAL A 9 -18.75 -21.62 14.65
N LEU A 10 -18.71 -20.28 14.73
CA LEU A 10 -19.90 -19.49 15.07
C LEU A 10 -21.01 -19.60 14.01
N PHE A 11 -20.64 -19.78 12.74
CA PHE A 11 -21.56 -20.05 11.63
C PHE A 11 -22.01 -21.53 11.57
N ARG A 12 -21.12 -22.46 11.95
CA ARG A 12 -21.27 -23.93 11.85
C ARG A 12 -22.07 -24.51 13.01
N GLN A 13 -21.99 -23.93 14.21
CA GLN A 13 -22.70 -24.46 15.38
C GLN A 13 -24.15 -23.98 15.43
N ASN A 14 -24.47 -22.82 14.85
CA ASN A 14 -25.84 -22.32 14.82
C ASN A 14 -26.01 -21.19 13.78
N PRO A 15 -26.33 -21.49 12.50
CA PRO A 15 -26.57 -20.45 11.49
C PRO A 15 -27.68 -19.47 11.93
N PHE A 16 -28.62 -19.88 12.78
CA PHE A 16 -29.65 -19.00 13.34
C PHE A 16 -29.10 -17.99 14.38
N ARG A 17 -27.96 -18.26 15.03
CA ARG A 17 -27.28 -17.25 15.87
C ARG A 17 -26.60 -16.17 15.03
N PHE A 18 -26.18 -16.48 13.81
CA PHE A 18 -25.64 -15.46 12.90
C PHE A 18 -26.69 -14.40 12.57
N ASN A 19 -27.94 -14.82 12.34
CA ASN A 19 -29.07 -13.90 12.15
C ASN A 19 -29.29 -12.96 13.35
N ARG A 20 -28.97 -13.36 14.60
CA ARG A 20 -29.01 -12.43 15.75
C ARG A 20 -27.97 -11.32 15.66
N TYR A 21 -26.80 -11.59 15.09
CA TYR A 21 -25.78 -10.55 14.89
C TYR A 21 -26.16 -9.56 13.79
N LEU A 22 -26.88 -10.02 12.76
CA LEU A 22 -27.46 -9.15 11.72
C LEU A 22 -28.71 -8.40 12.22
N ALA A 23 -29.45 -8.96 13.18
CA ALA A 23 -30.70 -8.42 13.68
C ALA A 23 -30.55 -7.15 14.54
N ILE A 24 -29.34 -6.77 14.96
CA ILE A 24 -29.11 -5.51 15.71
C ILE A 24 -29.49 -4.29 14.86
N SER A 25 -29.56 -4.43 13.53
CA SER A 25 -29.89 -3.35 12.59
C SER A 25 -31.13 -3.63 11.74
N ARG A 26 -31.84 -4.76 11.92
CA ARG A 26 -32.99 -5.12 11.08
C ARG A 26 -34.27 -5.27 11.93
N PRO A 27 -35.44 -4.84 11.42
CA PRO A 27 -36.72 -5.14 12.05
C PRO A 27 -36.89 -6.66 12.22
N SER A 28 -37.69 -7.08 13.21
CA SER A 28 -37.84 -8.49 13.61
C SER A 28 -37.86 -9.44 12.40
N PRO A 29 -36.91 -10.40 12.30
CA PRO A 29 -36.82 -11.33 11.18
C PRO A 29 -38.08 -12.16 10.94
N SER A 30 -39.02 -12.21 11.90
CA SER A 30 -40.28 -12.94 11.81
C SER A 30 -41.27 -12.34 10.80
N ASP A 31 -41.12 -11.05 10.45
CA ASP A 31 -42.10 -10.34 9.62
C ASP A 31 -41.61 -10.04 8.20
N ALA A 32 -40.32 -10.24 7.92
CA ALA A 32 -39.74 -9.95 6.60
C ALA A 32 -40.42 -10.74 5.47
N LEU A 33 -40.71 -12.03 5.69
CA LEU A 33 -41.43 -12.82 4.69
C LEU A 33 -42.91 -12.43 4.62
N LYS A 34 -43.54 -12.01 5.72
CA LYS A 34 -44.98 -11.72 5.76
C LYS A 34 -45.38 -10.61 4.78
N ASN A 35 -44.49 -9.65 4.58
CA ASN A 35 -44.66 -8.50 3.68
C ASN A 35 -43.93 -8.69 2.33
N SER A 36 -43.31 -9.86 2.10
CA SER A 36 -42.61 -10.16 0.85
C SER A 36 -43.55 -10.86 -0.14
N PRO A 37 -43.44 -10.56 -1.46
CA PRO A 37 -44.07 -11.37 -2.50
C PRO A 37 -43.68 -12.85 -2.45
N LEU A 38 -42.54 -13.19 -1.82
CA LEU A 38 -42.11 -14.58 -1.67
C LEU A 38 -42.98 -15.38 -0.71
N ARG A 39 -43.87 -14.75 0.07
CA ARG A 39 -44.79 -15.46 0.97
C ARG A 39 -45.74 -16.40 0.24
N ILE A 40 -46.19 -15.99 -0.95
CA ILE A 40 -47.18 -16.75 -1.74
C ILE A 40 -46.51 -17.80 -2.63
N VAL A 41 -45.18 -17.81 -2.68
CA VAL A 41 -44.42 -18.74 -3.51
C VAL A 41 -44.41 -20.11 -2.83
N PRO A 42 -44.80 -21.19 -3.54
CA PRO A 42 -44.69 -22.54 -3.00
C PRO A 42 -43.25 -22.95 -2.65
N ASN A 43 -43.09 -23.83 -1.67
CA ASN A 43 -41.78 -24.23 -1.16
C ASN A 43 -40.89 -24.90 -2.23
N ASP A 44 -41.49 -25.72 -3.09
CA ASP A 44 -40.85 -26.37 -4.23
C ASP A 44 -40.34 -25.35 -5.25
N VAL A 45 -41.11 -24.30 -5.52
CA VAL A 45 -40.68 -23.20 -6.39
C VAL A 45 -39.52 -22.43 -5.75
N MET A 46 -39.56 -22.16 -4.44
CA MET A 46 -38.43 -21.54 -3.73
C MET A 46 -37.15 -22.39 -3.79
N GLN A 47 -37.27 -23.71 -3.64
CA GLN A 47 -36.14 -24.63 -3.78
C GLN A 47 -35.59 -24.65 -5.21
N MET A 48 -36.47 -24.62 -6.22
CA MET A 48 -36.08 -24.54 -7.63
C MET A 48 -35.33 -23.23 -7.92
N ILE A 49 -35.82 -22.10 -7.43
CA ILE A 49 -35.12 -20.80 -7.55
C ILE A 49 -33.73 -20.90 -6.92
N ALA A 50 -33.63 -21.40 -5.68
CA ALA A 50 -32.35 -21.54 -4.99
C ALA A 50 -31.36 -22.45 -5.72
N LYS A 51 -31.84 -23.51 -6.41
CA LYS A 51 -31.01 -24.42 -7.20
C LYS A 51 -30.35 -23.74 -8.41
N HIS A 52 -30.93 -22.66 -8.92
CA HIS A 52 -30.37 -21.89 -10.03
C HIS A 52 -29.40 -20.79 -9.60
N PHE A 53 -29.22 -20.58 -8.29
CA PHE A 53 -28.23 -19.63 -7.78
C PHE A 53 -26.85 -20.26 -7.66
N THR A 54 -25.81 -19.44 -7.85
CA THR A 54 -24.45 -19.75 -7.39
C THR A 54 -24.48 -20.08 -5.89
N PRO A 55 -23.57 -20.91 -5.36
CA PRO A 55 -23.52 -21.21 -3.92
C PRO A 55 -23.48 -19.95 -3.03
N ALA A 56 -22.76 -18.91 -3.46
CA ALA A 56 -22.70 -17.62 -2.77
C ALA A 56 -24.06 -16.92 -2.69
N SER A 57 -24.72 -16.72 -3.84
CA SER A 57 -26.06 -16.12 -3.90
C SER A 57 -27.11 -16.94 -3.16
N ALA A 58 -27.06 -18.28 -3.24
CA ALA A 58 -27.95 -19.16 -2.49
C ALA A 58 -27.73 -19.05 -0.97
N GLY A 59 -26.48 -18.94 -0.52
CA GLY A 59 -26.14 -18.68 0.88
C GLY A 59 -26.63 -17.32 1.36
N SER A 60 -26.56 -16.28 0.52
CA SER A 60 -27.12 -14.97 0.83
C SER A 60 -28.65 -15.01 0.91
N PHE A 61 -29.30 -15.72 -0.02
CA PHE A 61 -30.74 -15.94 -0.03
C PHE A 61 -31.20 -16.67 1.24
N PHE A 62 -30.48 -17.71 1.67
CA PHE A 62 -30.69 -18.43 2.93
C PHE A 62 -30.77 -17.51 4.15
N LEU A 63 -29.97 -16.43 4.18
CA LEU A 63 -29.89 -15.51 5.31
C LEU A 63 -30.95 -14.40 5.31
N THR A 64 -31.71 -14.23 4.23
CA THR A 64 -32.71 -13.16 4.12
C THR A 64 -33.81 -13.27 5.18
N CYS A 65 -34.34 -14.47 5.42
CA CYS A 65 -35.22 -14.75 6.54
C CYS A 65 -35.16 -16.22 6.99
N ARG A 66 -35.59 -16.46 8.24
CA ARG A 66 -35.58 -17.81 8.84
C ARG A 66 -36.40 -18.82 8.03
N GLN A 67 -37.56 -18.40 7.51
CA GLN A 67 -38.45 -19.30 6.77
C GLN A 67 -37.84 -19.74 5.44
N ILE A 68 -37.21 -18.82 4.69
CA ILE A 68 -36.46 -19.16 3.47
C ILE A 68 -35.36 -20.16 3.80
N GLY A 69 -34.59 -19.92 4.86
CA GLY A 69 -33.54 -20.86 5.29
C GLY A 69 -34.07 -22.25 5.66
N LEU A 70 -35.25 -22.35 6.28
CA LEU A 70 -35.90 -23.64 6.56
C LEU A 70 -36.37 -24.36 5.28
N VAL A 71 -36.89 -23.62 4.30
CA VAL A 71 -37.40 -24.18 3.04
C VAL A 71 -36.28 -24.68 2.15
N ILE A 72 -35.25 -23.87 1.95
CA ILE A 72 -34.19 -24.20 0.99
C ILE A 72 -33.12 -25.11 1.59
N GLY A 73 -33.01 -25.19 2.93
CA GLY A 73 -32.05 -26.05 3.62
C GLY A 73 -30.63 -25.47 3.71
N THR A 74 -29.71 -26.23 4.34
CA THR A 74 -28.34 -25.79 4.63
C THR A 74 -27.30 -26.26 3.62
N GLN A 75 -27.67 -27.03 2.60
CA GLN A 75 -26.75 -27.63 1.64
C GLN A 75 -25.88 -26.59 0.90
N TYR A 76 -26.41 -25.39 0.66
CA TYR A 76 -25.66 -24.30 0.05
C TYR A 76 -24.57 -23.77 0.98
N ILE A 77 -24.84 -23.73 2.29
CA ILE A 77 -23.84 -23.36 3.31
C ILE A 77 -22.76 -24.43 3.40
N ASP A 78 -23.10 -25.70 3.21
CA ASP A 78 -22.11 -26.78 3.15
C ASP A 78 -21.23 -26.68 1.90
N GLY A 79 -21.79 -26.33 0.75
CA GLY A 79 -21.04 -26.02 -0.48
C GLY A 79 -20.04 -24.87 -0.31
N LEU A 80 -20.43 -23.82 0.43
CA LEU A 80 -19.52 -22.73 0.76
C LEU A 80 -18.30 -23.20 1.58
N LYS A 81 -18.42 -24.26 2.39
CA LYS A 81 -17.28 -24.74 3.20
C LYS A 81 -16.18 -25.37 2.34
N THR A 82 -16.53 -25.97 1.21
CA THR A 82 -15.60 -26.68 0.33
C THR A 82 -14.99 -25.72 -0.70
N SER A 83 -15.78 -24.77 -1.20
CA SER A 83 -15.35 -23.83 -2.21
C SER A 83 -14.80 -22.54 -1.62
N LYS A 84 -13.51 -22.37 -1.88
CA LYS A 84 -12.66 -21.27 -1.46
C LYS A 84 -13.11 -19.92 -2.05
N ASP A 85 -13.54 -19.94 -3.31
CA ASP A 85 -13.91 -18.74 -4.07
C ASP A 85 -15.37 -18.37 -3.83
N ASP A 86 -16.28 -19.37 -3.77
CA ASP A 86 -17.67 -19.14 -3.40
C ASP A 86 -17.78 -18.57 -1.97
N THR A 87 -16.93 -19.03 -1.04
CA THR A 87 -16.85 -18.42 0.30
C THR A 87 -16.58 -16.93 0.21
N LEU A 88 -15.61 -16.52 -0.63
CA LEU A 88 -15.23 -15.13 -0.72
C LEU A 88 -16.32 -14.30 -1.39
N GLU A 89 -16.93 -14.80 -2.47
CA GLU A 89 -18.07 -14.16 -3.12
C GLU A 89 -19.24 -13.98 -2.13
N PHE A 90 -19.56 -15.01 -1.35
CA PHE A 90 -20.56 -14.93 -0.29
C PHE A 90 -20.24 -13.86 0.76
N LEU A 91 -18.99 -13.79 1.23
CA LEU A 91 -18.58 -12.78 2.20
C LEU A 91 -18.65 -11.36 1.60
N ASN A 92 -18.36 -11.18 0.31
CA ASN A 92 -18.49 -9.89 -0.38
C ASN A 92 -19.96 -9.46 -0.48
N LEU A 93 -20.89 -10.39 -0.77
CA LEU A 93 -22.33 -10.12 -0.74
C LEU A 93 -22.77 -9.68 0.66
N LEU A 94 -22.29 -10.36 1.71
CA LEU A 94 -22.59 -9.97 3.09
C LEU A 94 -21.96 -8.65 3.50
N GLU A 95 -20.74 -8.37 3.02
CA GLU A 95 -20.05 -7.12 3.31
C GLU A 95 -20.88 -5.90 2.89
N HIS A 96 -21.56 -5.97 1.73
CA HIS A 96 -22.40 -4.89 1.23
C HIS A 96 -23.46 -4.45 2.26
N ASP A 97 -24.10 -5.42 2.91
CA ASP A 97 -25.13 -5.18 3.92
C ASP A 97 -24.57 -4.85 5.32
N LEU A 98 -23.28 -5.08 5.53
CA LEU A 98 -22.60 -4.97 6.83
C LEU A 98 -21.66 -3.76 6.86
N GLN A 99 -22.20 -2.59 7.21
CA GLN A 99 -21.48 -1.32 7.18
C GLN A 99 -20.18 -1.31 8.01
N ASP A 100 -20.17 -1.91 9.22
CA ASP A 100 -19.00 -1.99 10.12
C ASP A 100 -18.12 -3.24 9.88
N GLN A 101 -18.24 -3.93 8.74
CA GLN A 101 -17.43 -5.12 8.45
C GLN A 101 -16.80 -5.07 7.06
N ILE A 102 -15.66 -5.73 6.87
CA ILE A 102 -15.05 -5.97 5.56
C ILE A 102 -14.78 -7.45 5.35
N ALA A 103 -14.95 -7.95 4.14
CA ALA A 103 -14.50 -9.26 3.74
C ALA A 103 -12.99 -9.22 3.47
N CYS A 104 -12.25 -10.10 4.14
CA CYS A 104 -10.82 -10.24 3.89
C CYS A 104 -10.57 -11.40 2.93
N THR A 105 -9.97 -11.11 1.79
CA THR A 105 -9.61 -12.10 0.76
C THR A 105 -8.55 -13.09 1.22
N PHE A 106 -7.63 -12.68 2.09
CA PHE A 106 -6.54 -13.53 2.57
C PHE A 106 -7.02 -14.56 3.58
N CYS A 107 -7.79 -14.14 4.58
CA CYS A 107 -8.22 -15.03 5.66
C CYS A 107 -9.67 -15.54 5.51
N ARG A 108 -10.42 -14.98 4.55
CA ARG A 108 -11.81 -15.31 4.20
C ARG A 108 -12.74 -15.26 5.39
N LYS A 109 -12.66 -14.12 6.07
CA LYS A 109 -13.46 -13.79 7.26
C LYS A 109 -13.98 -12.37 7.10
N LEU A 110 -15.10 -12.10 7.75
CA LEU A 110 -15.59 -10.75 7.97
C LEU A 110 -14.87 -10.14 9.19
N HIS A 111 -14.27 -8.98 9.01
CA HIS A 111 -13.56 -8.26 10.06
C HIS A 111 -14.33 -7.01 10.44
N LYS A 112 -14.63 -6.87 11.74
CA LYS A 112 -15.29 -5.67 12.27
C LYS A 112 -14.31 -4.49 12.30
N MET A 113 -14.71 -3.33 11.80
CA MET A 113 -13.84 -2.15 11.78
C MET A 113 -13.57 -1.60 13.17
N ARG A 114 -14.51 -1.79 14.12
CA ARG A 114 -14.27 -1.47 15.53
C ARG A 114 -13.06 -2.20 16.15
N ASN A 115 -12.66 -3.35 15.57
CA ASN A 115 -11.51 -4.16 16.00
C ASN A 115 -10.25 -3.90 15.15
N ALA A 116 -10.14 -2.77 14.47
CA ALA A 116 -9.06 -2.48 13.53
C ALA A 116 -7.65 -2.60 14.13
N GLU A 117 -7.47 -2.31 15.43
CA GLU A 117 -6.19 -2.43 16.14
C GLU A 117 -5.60 -3.85 16.06
N ARG A 118 -6.45 -4.88 15.96
CA ARG A 118 -6.00 -6.27 15.77
C ARG A 118 -5.25 -6.49 14.46
N TYR A 119 -5.34 -5.58 13.51
CA TYR A 119 -4.68 -5.70 12.22
C TYR A 119 -3.54 -4.70 12.08
N ALA A 120 -3.28 -3.88 13.10
CA ALA A 120 -2.18 -2.92 13.08
C ALA A 120 -0.89 -3.65 13.41
N LYS A 121 0.14 -3.49 12.56
CA LYS A 121 1.41 -4.21 12.76
C LYS A 121 2.08 -3.92 14.10
N LYS A 122 1.90 -2.70 14.63
CA LYS A 122 2.40 -2.30 15.96
C LYS A 122 1.78 -3.07 17.13
N SER A 123 0.66 -3.76 16.91
CA SER A 123 0.02 -4.60 17.93
C SER A 123 0.72 -5.95 18.12
N TYR A 124 1.78 -6.21 17.36
CA TYR A 124 2.52 -7.47 17.39
C TYR A 124 4.02 -7.20 17.51
N CYS A 125 4.64 -7.75 18.55
CA CYS A 125 6.09 -7.78 18.70
C CYS A 125 6.67 -8.86 17.79
N TRP A 126 7.12 -8.48 16.59
CA TRP A 126 7.76 -9.43 15.66
C TRP A 126 9.22 -9.74 16.02
N GLU A 127 9.87 -8.85 16.77
CA GLU A 127 11.32 -8.87 17.05
C GLU A 127 11.68 -9.59 18.36
N GLY A 128 10.92 -10.62 18.75
CA GLY A 128 11.42 -11.64 19.68
C GLY A 128 11.41 -11.33 21.19
N TYR A 129 10.62 -10.37 21.67
CA TYR A 129 10.44 -10.14 23.11
C TYR A 129 9.03 -10.47 23.58
N SER A 130 9.01 -11.44 24.50
CA SER A 130 7.96 -11.96 25.36
C SER A 130 6.59 -12.22 24.73
N THR A 131 6.25 -13.51 24.61
CA THR A 131 4.86 -13.97 24.55
C THR A 131 4.11 -13.75 25.85
N ASP A 132 4.74 -13.15 26.88
CA ASP A 132 4.12 -12.87 28.15
C ASP A 132 3.06 -11.76 28.00
N PRO A 133 1.76 -12.12 28.03
CA PRO A 133 0.66 -11.18 27.79
C PRO A 133 0.66 -10.05 28.83
N GLU A 134 1.18 -10.31 30.04
CA GLU A 134 1.15 -9.40 31.17
C GLU A 134 2.00 -8.13 30.95
N ILE A 135 3.09 -8.23 30.18
CA ILE A 135 4.02 -7.11 29.97
C ILE A 135 3.48 -6.12 28.92
N SER A 136 2.68 -6.60 27.96
CA SER A 136 2.31 -5.80 26.79
C SER A 136 1.09 -4.89 27.02
N GLY A 137 0.25 -5.17 28.02
CA GLY A 137 -1.03 -4.49 28.24
C GLY A 137 -1.97 -4.56 27.03
N LEU A 138 -1.64 -5.37 26.01
CA LEU A 138 -2.45 -5.59 24.84
C LEU A 138 -3.48 -6.66 25.15
N PRO A 139 -4.71 -6.57 24.59
CA PRO A 139 -5.68 -7.65 24.73
C PRO A 139 -5.01 -8.92 24.24
N GLU A 140 -5.14 -10.01 25.01
CA GLU A 140 -4.68 -11.35 24.66
C GLU A 140 -5.31 -11.74 23.33
N PHE A 141 -4.64 -11.42 22.24
CA PHE A 141 -5.03 -11.88 20.91
C PHE A 141 -4.34 -13.21 20.76
N ASP A 142 -5.04 -14.29 21.14
CA ASP A 142 -4.52 -15.66 21.14
C ASP A 142 -3.80 -16.06 19.84
N THR A 143 -4.13 -15.41 18.73
CA THR A 143 -3.50 -15.65 17.43
C THR A 143 -3.39 -14.39 16.57
N ILE A 144 -2.21 -14.19 15.96
CA ILE A 144 -2.01 -13.21 14.88
C ILE A 144 -2.91 -13.61 13.70
N PRO A 145 -3.80 -12.71 13.21
CA PRO A 145 -4.66 -12.98 12.06
C PRO A 145 -3.83 -13.38 10.84
N SER A 146 -4.30 -14.38 10.09
CA SER A 146 -3.57 -14.88 8.91
C SER A 146 -3.37 -13.82 7.83
N CYS A 147 -4.27 -12.85 7.70
CA CYS A 147 -4.11 -11.71 6.79
C CYS A 147 -2.94 -10.79 7.17
N VAL A 148 -2.64 -10.62 8.46
CA VAL A 148 -1.49 -9.84 8.93
C VAL A 148 -0.19 -10.59 8.65
N LYS A 149 -0.18 -11.93 8.83
CA LYS A 149 0.96 -12.78 8.44
C LYS A 149 1.21 -12.70 6.94
N ASP A 150 0.16 -12.70 6.13
CA ASP A 150 0.26 -12.59 4.68
C ASP A 150 0.81 -11.23 4.24
N ASP A 151 0.37 -10.13 4.88
CA ASP A 151 0.94 -8.78 4.67
C ASP A 151 2.46 -8.73 4.99
N GLU A 152 2.93 -9.52 5.94
CA GLU A 152 4.35 -9.64 6.29
C GLU A 152 5.13 -10.46 5.26
N LEU A 153 4.62 -11.63 4.87
CA LEU A 153 5.20 -12.46 3.82
C LEU A 153 5.34 -11.69 2.49
N ARG A 154 4.35 -10.86 2.18
CA ARG A 154 4.31 -9.97 1.00
C ARG A 154 5.15 -8.71 1.16
N ARG A 155 5.78 -8.51 2.32
CA ARG A 155 6.59 -7.33 2.66
C ARG A 155 5.85 -6.02 2.42
N VAL A 156 4.55 -5.96 2.69
CA VAL A 156 3.73 -4.75 2.51
C VAL A 156 4.34 -3.55 3.24
N GLY A 157 4.85 -3.79 4.45
CA GLY A 157 5.47 -2.74 5.26
C GLY A 157 6.79 -2.20 4.69
N LEU A 158 7.46 -2.97 3.84
CA LEU A 158 8.67 -2.55 3.14
C LEU A 158 8.34 -1.54 2.05
N TYR A 159 7.23 -1.73 1.33
CA TYR A 159 6.88 -0.94 0.16
C TYR A 159 5.90 0.19 0.44
N ALA A 160 5.07 0.08 1.48
CA ALA A 160 4.28 1.19 2.01
C ALA A 160 5.03 1.82 3.19
N HIS A 161 4.86 1.32 4.41
CA HIS A 161 5.70 1.61 5.58
C HIS A 161 5.35 0.66 6.73
N LYS A 162 6.14 0.62 7.83
CA LYS A 162 6.07 -0.43 8.87
C LYS A 162 4.68 -0.63 9.50
N ASN A 163 3.85 0.41 9.59
CA ASN A 163 2.50 0.32 10.17
C ASN A 163 1.39 0.02 9.16
N PHE A 164 1.69 0.07 7.87
CA PHE A 164 0.69 -0.12 6.85
C PHE A 164 0.19 -1.57 6.82
N GLY A 165 -1.14 -1.75 6.82
CA GLY A 165 -1.80 -3.05 6.71
C GLY A 165 -2.96 -3.02 5.70
N VAL A 166 -3.03 -4.01 4.82
CA VAL A 166 -4.00 -4.06 3.72
C VAL A 166 -5.43 -4.21 4.26
N THR A 167 -5.59 -4.93 5.37
CA THR A 167 -6.92 -5.11 5.98
C THR A 167 -7.45 -3.78 6.52
N ILE A 168 -6.64 -2.99 7.23
CA ILE A 168 -7.08 -1.68 7.77
C ILE A 168 -7.33 -0.69 6.64
N SER A 169 -6.54 -0.74 5.56
CA SER A 169 -6.73 0.15 4.42
C SER A 169 -8.10 -0.06 3.76
N LYS A 170 -8.55 -1.31 3.60
CA LYS A 170 -9.92 -1.61 3.15
C LYS A 170 -10.99 -1.08 4.09
N MET A 171 -10.78 -1.23 5.41
CA MET A 171 -11.72 -0.67 6.42
C MET A 171 -11.84 0.84 6.23
N ALA A 172 -10.73 1.56 6.08
CA ALA A 172 -10.70 3.00 5.90
C ALA A 172 -11.37 3.45 4.59
N ILE A 173 -11.09 2.76 3.47
CA ILE A 173 -11.72 3.05 2.16
C ILE A 173 -13.24 2.87 2.25
N LYS A 174 -13.69 1.73 2.76
CA LYS A 174 -15.12 1.45 2.89
C LYS A 174 -15.80 2.46 3.79
N HIS A 175 -15.26 2.71 4.99
CA HIS A 175 -15.86 3.62 5.95
C HIS A 175 -15.94 5.05 5.38
N TYR A 176 -14.89 5.52 4.71
CA TYR A 176 -14.90 6.84 4.07
C TYR A 176 -15.94 6.95 2.96
N ARG A 177 -16.13 5.90 2.14
CA ARG A 177 -17.15 5.92 1.08
C ARG A 177 -18.57 6.02 1.64
N LEU A 178 -18.82 5.42 2.80
CA LEU A 178 -20.15 5.41 3.44
C LEU A 178 -20.41 6.65 4.30
N PHE A 179 -19.39 7.13 5.02
CA PHE A 179 -19.55 8.13 6.08
C PHE A 179 -18.62 9.35 5.96
N GLY A 180 -17.78 9.40 4.93
CA GLY A 180 -16.82 10.48 4.72
C GLY A 180 -15.65 10.49 5.71
N ASN A 181 -15.08 11.68 5.95
CA ASN A 181 -13.91 11.88 6.81
C ASN A 181 -14.27 12.08 8.29
N ASP A 182 -15.04 11.16 8.85
CA ASP A 182 -15.52 11.24 10.22
C ASP A 182 -14.45 10.83 11.27
N ALA A 183 -14.86 10.69 12.54
CA ALA A 183 -13.94 10.29 13.61
C ALA A 183 -13.39 8.87 13.42
N GLN A 184 -14.21 7.93 12.92
CA GLN A 184 -13.80 6.54 12.73
C GLN A 184 -12.85 6.41 11.53
N THR A 185 -13.12 7.07 10.41
CA THR A 185 -12.17 7.13 9.29
C THR A 185 -10.81 7.71 9.73
N ARG A 186 -10.81 8.83 10.49
CA ARG A 186 -9.57 9.42 11.03
C ARG A 186 -8.84 8.48 11.99
N ARG A 187 -9.56 7.68 12.80
CA ARG A 187 -8.96 6.63 13.63
C ARG A 187 -8.28 5.56 12.77
N LEU A 188 -8.95 5.05 11.74
CA LEU A 188 -8.38 4.03 10.85
C LEU A 188 -7.12 4.55 10.13
N LEU A 189 -7.13 5.79 9.66
CA LEU A 189 -5.94 6.43 9.04
C LEU A 189 -4.78 6.62 10.02
N ARG A 190 -5.06 6.94 11.30
CA ARG A 190 -4.03 6.99 12.34
C ARG A 190 -3.40 5.63 12.61
N LEU A 191 -4.20 4.55 12.56
CA LEU A 191 -3.68 3.18 12.70
C LEU A 191 -2.79 2.78 11.53
N LEU A 192 -3.15 3.21 10.32
CA LEU A 192 -2.35 2.99 9.12
C LEU A 192 -1.05 3.79 9.13
N SER A 193 -1.05 4.98 9.73
CA SER A 193 0.09 5.91 9.77
C SER A 193 1.17 5.53 10.79
N ALA A 194 2.37 6.03 10.58
CA ALA A 194 3.53 5.94 11.47
C ALA A 194 4.19 7.32 11.58
N PRO A 195 3.56 8.29 12.28
CA PRO A 195 4.05 9.67 12.34
C PRO A 195 5.36 9.80 13.12
N GLU A 196 5.58 8.88 14.07
CA GLU A 196 6.80 8.79 14.86
C GLU A 196 7.88 7.99 14.13
N ASN A 197 9.13 8.28 14.49
CA ASN A 197 10.29 7.58 13.95
C ASN A 197 10.28 6.12 14.40
N TYR A 198 9.95 5.22 13.47
CA TYR A 198 9.87 3.78 13.78
C TYR A 198 11.17 3.02 13.45
N SER A 199 12.27 3.72 13.17
CA SER A 199 13.53 3.09 12.81
C SER A 199 14.36 2.73 14.04
N ASP A 200 14.54 1.43 14.24
CA ASP A 200 15.53 0.82 15.13
C ASP A 200 16.47 -0.10 14.30
N ASP A 201 16.76 0.27 13.03
CA ASP A 201 17.81 -0.39 12.23
C ASP A 201 19.17 0.00 12.84
N ARG A 202 19.47 -0.56 14.01
CA ARG A 202 20.68 -0.32 14.80
C ARG A 202 21.88 -1.08 14.24
N SER A 203 21.77 -1.60 13.02
CA SER A 203 22.77 -2.47 12.40
C SER A 203 24.09 -1.75 12.09
N CYS A 204 24.10 -0.42 12.06
CA CYS A 204 25.28 0.35 11.71
C CYS A 204 25.42 1.61 12.59
N LYS A 205 26.53 1.70 13.35
CA LYS A 205 26.84 2.85 14.23
C LYS A 205 27.01 4.16 13.45
N SER A 206 27.33 4.08 12.16
CA SER A 206 27.66 5.23 11.33
C SER A 206 26.49 5.77 10.49
N LEU A 207 25.39 5.01 10.41
CA LEU A 207 24.20 5.32 9.62
C LEU A 207 23.03 5.62 10.55
N ARG A 208 22.56 6.87 10.54
CA ARG A 208 21.31 7.25 11.21
C ARG A 208 20.17 7.21 10.20
N THR A 209 19.22 6.32 10.42
CA THR A 209 17.98 6.28 9.64
C THR A 209 16.85 7.01 10.38
N GLU A 210 16.00 7.72 9.64
CA GLU A 210 14.72 8.23 10.11
C GLU A 210 13.66 7.74 9.12
N LYS A 211 12.62 7.04 9.60
CA LYS A 211 11.53 6.58 8.74
C LYS A 211 10.20 7.06 9.31
N LYS A 212 9.37 7.66 8.46
CA LYS A 212 8.01 8.14 8.77
C LYS A 212 7.03 7.65 7.71
N GLY A 213 5.80 7.39 8.12
CA GLY A 213 4.72 6.96 7.24
C GLY A 213 3.44 7.72 7.53
N GLU A 214 2.74 8.14 6.49
CA GLU A 214 1.47 8.85 6.62
C GLU A 214 0.47 8.32 5.59
N CYS A 215 -0.79 8.18 6.02
CA CYS A 215 -1.90 7.80 5.16
C CYS A 215 -2.98 8.88 5.16
N ARG A 216 -3.41 9.32 3.98
CA ARG A 216 -4.50 10.29 3.77
C ARG A 216 -5.57 9.69 2.86
N MET A 217 -6.82 10.14 3.02
CA MET A 217 -7.91 9.84 2.10
C MET A 217 -8.17 11.02 1.17
N LYS A 218 -8.37 10.75 -0.11
CA LYS A 218 -8.93 11.72 -1.05
C LYS A 218 -9.71 11.01 -2.14
N ASN A 219 -10.90 11.51 -2.46
CA ASN A 219 -11.77 10.97 -3.52
C ASN A 219 -12.02 9.45 -3.42
N GLY A 220 -12.10 8.91 -2.19
CA GLY A 220 -12.35 7.47 -1.98
C GLY A 220 -11.14 6.56 -2.22
N SER A 221 -9.94 7.13 -2.39
CA SER A 221 -8.66 6.42 -2.46
C SER A 221 -7.79 6.73 -1.25
N ILE A 222 -6.98 5.75 -0.83
CA ILE A 222 -5.92 5.96 0.16
C ILE A 222 -4.65 6.38 -0.57
N PHE A 223 -4.01 7.40 -0.04
CA PHE A 223 -2.67 7.80 -0.43
C PHE A 223 -1.71 7.55 0.73
N THR A 224 -0.57 6.96 0.44
CA THR A 224 0.49 6.74 1.44
C THR A 224 1.72 7.53 1.09
N ARG A 225 2.32 8.19 2.09
CA ARG A 225 3.61 8.86 2.01
C ARG A 225 4.59 8.18 2.95
N LYS A 226 5.68 7.63 2.40
CA LYS A 226 6.80 7.04 3.14
C LYS A 226 8.00 7.95 3.00
N LEU A 227 8.45 8.53 4.10
CA LEU A 227 9.68 9.30 4.16
C LEU A 227 10.79 8.43 4.76
N MET A 228 11.91 8.34 4.07
CA MET A 228 13.12 7.65 4.52
C MET A 228 14.28 8.63 4.45
N LYS A 229 14.93 8.91 5.57
CA LYS A 229 16.15 9.70 5.61
C LYS A 229 17.30 8.85 6.10
N TYR A 230 18.42 8.99 5.45
CA TYR A 230 19.67 8.31 5.76
C TYR A 230 20.72 9.38 5.93
N ASN A 231 21.37 9.43 7.10
CA ASN A 231 22.48 10.33 7.36
C ASN A 231 23.71 9.50 7.71
N TRP A 232 24.82 9.73 7.01
CA TRP A 232 26.09 9.04 7.28
C TRP A 232 27.27 9.98 7.13
N LYS A 233 28.40 9.61 7.74
CA LYS A 233 29.68 10.30 7.55
C LYS A 233 30.29 9.89 6.21
N CYS A 234 30.85 10.82 5.45
CA CYS A 234 31.42 10.55 4.12
C CYS A 234 32.56 9.51 4.14
N GLN A 235 33.25 9.36 5.27
CA GLN A 235 34.28 8.33 5.48
C GLN A 235 33.72 6.92 5.66
N SER A 236 32.43 6.79 5.98
CA SER A 236 31.80 5.48 6.13
C SER A 236 31.47 4.89 4.76
N LEU A 237 31.91 3.67 4.51
CA LEU A 237 31.55 2.89 3.32
C LEU A 237 30.13 2.29 3.43
N GLU A 238 29.51 2.37 4.61
CA GLU A 238 28.28 1.67 4.99
C GLU A 238 27.02 2.45 4.56
N ILE A 239 26.92 2.71 3.26
CA ILE A 239 25.66 3.15 2.65
C ILE A 239 24.79 1.90 2.45
N PRO A 240 23.46 1.97 2.70
CA PRO A 240 22.57 0.88 2.35
C PRO A 240 22.79 0.46 0.90
N SER A 241 23.19 -0.79 0.69
CA SER A 241 23.42 -1.33 -0.66
C SER A 241 22.13 -1.40 -1.47
N HIS A 242 20.99 -1.47 -0.77
CA HIS A 242 19.67 -1.63 -1.35
C HIS A 242 18.61 -0.88 -0.53
N ILE A 243 17.91 0.07 -1.16
CA ILE A 243 16.77 0.79 -0.58
C ILE A 243 15.52 0.53 -1.43
N PRO A 244 14.56 -0.27 -0.94
CA PRO A 244 13.35 -0.59 -1.70
C PRO A 244 12.41 0.62 -1.78
N ILE A 245 11.99 0.95 -3.01
CA ILE A 245 10.98 1.97 -3.30
C ILE A 245 9.62 1.28 -3.50
N CYS A 246 9.57 0.29 -4.39
CA CYS A 246 8.44 -0.61 -4.58
C CYS A 246 8.93 -2.02 -4.93
N SER A 247 8.01 -2.94 -5.25
CA SER A 247 8.34 -4.29 -5.73
C SER A 247 9.15 -4.30 -7.02
N HIS A 248 9.05 -3.23 -7.82
CA HIS A 248 9.67 -3.11 -9.13
C HIS A 248 10.92 -2.23 -9.14
N LEU A 249 11.14 -1.43 -8.10
CA LEU A 249 12.16 -0.39 -8.08
C LEU A 249 12.87 -0.34 -6.74
N HIS A 250 14.20 -0.31 -6.81
CA HIS A 250 15.06 -0.08 -5.65
C HIS A 250 16.18 0.88 -6.01
N LEU A 251 16.69 1.61 -5.02
CA LEU A 251 17.95 2.32 -5.16
C LEU A 251 19.08 1.38 -4.76
N ALA A 252 20.08 1.26 -5.62
CA ALA A 252 21.27 0.47 -5.39
C ALA A 252 22.52 1.35 -5.45
N LYS A 253 23.53 0.99 -4.67
CA LYS A 253 24.87 1.56 -4.81
C LYS A 253 25.65 0.78 -5.87
N VAL A 254 26.16 1.49 -6.88
CA VAL A 254 26.98 0.92 -7.97
C VAL A 254 28.32 1.65 -7.97
N GLY A 255 29.33 1.02 -7.37
CA GLY A 255 30.61 1.67 -7.11
C GLY A 255 30.45 2.87 -6.16
N SER A 256 30.81 4.07 -6.63
CA SER A 256 30.64 5.33 -5.90
C SER A 256 29.33 6.06 -6.22
N LYS A 257 28.45 5.50 -7.07
CA LYS A 257 27.21 6.15 -7.49
C LYS A 257 26.00 5.51 -6.80
N LEU A 258 24.99 6.32 -6.52
CA LEU A 258 23.65 5.83 -6.21
C LEU A 258 22.87 5.80 -7.53
N CYS A 259 22.37 4.62 -7.89
CA CYS A 259 21.59 4.41 -9.10
C CYS A 259 20.20 3.88 -8.72
N ALA A 260 19.15 4.37 -9.37
CA ALA A 260 17.85 3.72 -9.26
C ALA A 260 17.79 2.59 -10.29
N ARG A 261 17.59 1.37 -9.81
CA ARG A 261 17.51 0.18 -10.65
C ARG A 261 16.10 -0.38 -10.63
N LEU A 262 15.58 -0.61 -11.83
CA LEU A 262 14.34 -1.34 -12.01
C LEU A 262 14.66 -2.82 -11.89
N TYR A 263 14.01 -3.48 -10.93
CA TYR A 263 14.03 -4.92 -10.82
C TYR A 263 12.66 -5.41 -11.30
N CYS A 264 12.55 -5.71 -12.58
CA CYS A 264 11.46 -6.56 -13.01
C CYS A 264 11.88 -8.00 -12.66
N ALA A 265 11.04 -8.75 -11.95
CA ALA A 265 11.36 -10.11 -11.51
C ALA A 265 11.68 -11.08 -12.69
N TYR A 266 11.48 -10.65 -13.93
CA TYR A 266 11.55 -11.46 -15.15
C TYR A 266 12.43 -10.90 -16.26
N SER A 267 13.08 -9.73 -16.10
CA SER A 267 13.93 -9.15 -17.14
C SER A 267 15.30 -8.71 -16.63
N ARG A 268 16.24 -8.52 -17.56
CA ARG A 268 17.56 -7.95 -17.25
C ARG A 268 17.34 -6.60 -16.54
N PRO A 269 18.09 -6.28 -15.48
CA PRO A 269 17.94 -5.01 -14.77
C PRO A 269 18.10 -3.85 -15.76
N GLU A 270 17.02 -3.12 -16.01
CA GLU A 270 17.06 -1.90 -16.80
C GLU A 270 17.39 -0.73 -15.85
N GLU A 271 18.42 0.03 -16.21
CA GLU A 271 18.73 1.27 -15.51
C GLU A 271 17.75 2.36 -15.99
N ILE A 272 16.67 2.57 -15.22
CA ILE A 272 15.70 3.65 -15.49
C ILE A 272 16.32 5.02 -15.21
N TRP A 273 17.23 5.09 -14.24
CA TRP A 273 17.87 6.34 -13.86
C TRP A 273 19.26 6.10 -13.28
N SER A 274 20.27 6.60 -13.98
CA SER A 274 21.68 6.36 -13.71
C SER A 274 22.46 7.67 -13.49
N ALA A 275 22.04 8.54 -12.58
CA ALA A 275 22.85 9.73 -12.28
C ALA A 275 22.59 10.42 -10.93
N LEU A 276 22.81 9.73 -9.81
CA LEU A 276 23.28 10.41 -8.59
C LEU A 276 24.74 9.99 -8.37
N GLN A 277 25.66 10.70 -9.03
CA GLN A 277 27.07 10.60 -8.65
C GLN A 277 27.23 11.22 -7.28
N LEU A 278 27.63 10.43 -6.28
CA LEU A 278 28.04 11.00 -5.00
C LEU A 278 29.26 11.90 -5.29
N PRO A 279 29.20 13.20 -4.98
CA PRO A 279 30.25 14.15 -5.33
C PRO A 279 31.55 13.95 -4.55
N CYS A 280 31.71 12.83 -3.85
CA CYS A 280 32.93 12.47 -3.12
C CYS A 280 34.02 12.00 -4.11
N GLN A 281 34.32 12.83 -5.11
CA GLN A 281 35.60 12.76 -5.79
C GLN A 281 36.68 13.02 -4.73
N LYS A 282 37.77 12.25 -4.79
CA LYS A 282 39.00 12.51 -4.03
C LYS A 282 39.50 13.90 -4.41
N TYR A 283 39.02 14.94 -3.73
CA TYR A 283 39.52 16.29 -3.94
C TYR A 283 40.93 16.34 -3.37
N THR A 284 41.91 16.20 -4.26
CA THR A 284 43.26 16.69 -4.08
C THR A 284 43.16 18.19 -3.83
N ALA A 285 43.56 18.58 -2.63
CA ALA A 285 43.49 19.94 -2.12
C ALA A 285 43.97 20.96 -3.14
N THR A 286 43.12 21.93 -3.50
CA THR A 286 43.51 23.32 -3.79
C THR A 286 42.26 24.17 -4.01
N ASN A 287 41.97 24.96 -2.99
CA ASN A 287 41.20 26.21 -2.93
C ASN A 287 39.79 26.34 -3.52
N GLU A 288 38.88 26.62 -2.56
CA GLU A 288 37.86 27.68 -2.64
C GLU A 288 36.74 27.49 -3.65
N ASN A 289 35.75 26.68 -3.25
CA ASN A 289 34.35 27.10 -3.20
C ASN A 289 33.54 26.06 -2.40
N ASN A 290 33.37 26.31 -1.10
CA ASN A 290 32.62 25.48 -0.13
C ASN A 290 31.10 25.55 -0.36
N ILE A 291 30.64 25.38 -1.59
CA ILE A 291 29.21 25.42 -1.91
C ILE A 291 28.63 24.03 -1.61
N SER A 292 27.67 23.97 -0.69
CA SER A 292 26.86 22.76 -0.48
C SER A 292 26.20 22.38 -1.80
N ARG A 293 26.41 21.14 -2.23
CA ARG A 293 25.73 20.60 -3.42
C ARG A 293 24.50 19.83 -2.95
N ASP A 294 23.35 20.38 -3.28
CA ASP A 294 22.06 19.73 -3.11
C ASP A 294 21.63 19.21 -4.49
N ILE A 295 21.42 17.89 -4.60
CA ILE A 295 20.99 17.24 -5.83
C ILE A 295 19.57 16.73 -5.62
N HIS A 296 18.68 17.08 -6.54
CA HIS A 296 17.27 16.68 -6.52
C HIS A 296 16.93 15.91 -7.79
N SER A 297 16.27 14.76 -7.66
CA SER A 297 15.87 13.93 -8.82
C SER A 297 14.62 14.45 -9.55
N GLY A 298 13.91 15.43 -8.97
CA GLY A 298 12.50 15.66 -9.32
C GLY A 298 11.60 14.49 -8.91
N LEU A 299 10.34 14.49 -9.37
CA LEU A 299 9.40 13.37 -9.19
C LEU A 299 9.62 12.32 -10.27
N LEU A 300 9.95 11.11 -9.84
CA LEU A 300 10.12 9.93 -10.69
C LEU A 300 8.95 8.97 -10.47
N GLN A 301 8.53 8.25 -11.51
CA GLN A 301 7.41 7.33 -11.46
C GLN A 301 7.83 5.91 -11.87
N CYS A 302 7.32 4.90 -11.17
CA CYS A 302 7.45 3.50 -11.58
C CYS A 302 6.51 3.20 -12.76
N ARG A 303 7.02 2.54 -13.81
CA ARG A 303 6.23 2.19 -15.00
C ARG A 303 5.19 1.07 -14.76
N TYR A 304 5.43 0.21 -13.77
CA TYR A 304 4.62 -0.99 -13.53
C TYR A 304 3.63 -0.86 -12.37
N CYS A 305 3.68 0.23 -11.60
CA CYS A 305 2.73 0.42 -10.51
C CYS A 305 2.54 1.89 -10.16
N LEU A 306 1.46 2.18 -9.43
CA LEU A 306 1.09 3.50 -8.90
C LEU A 306 2.04 3.98 -7.78
N THR A 307 3.34 4.05 -8.06
CA THR A 307 4.38 4.56 -7.16
C THR A 307 5.10 5.74 -7.79
N VAL A 308 5.07 6.87 -7.10
CA VAL A 308 5.87 8.06 -7.42
C VAL A 308 6.86 8.29 -6.29
N PHE A 309 8.08 8.72 -6.58
CA PHE A 309 9.08 8.97 -5.56
C PHE A 309 9.96 10.18 -5.90
N LYS A 310 10.54 10.78 -4.87
CA LYS A 310 11.50 11.87 -4.94
C LYS A 310 12.76 11.46 -4.18
N VAL A 311 13.93 11.72 -4.75
CA VAL A 311 15.22 11.50 -4.11
C VAL A 311 15.94 12.84 -3.99
N GLU A 312 16.42 13.13 -2.78
CA GLU A 312 17.23 14.30 -2.48
C GLU A 312 18.52 13.85 -1.82
N LEU A 313 19.65 14.34 -2.34
CA LEU A 313 20.96 14.10 -1.77
C LEU A 313 21.56 15.45 -1.37
N LYS A 314 21.86 15.60 -0.08
CA LYS A 314 22.55 16.78 0.46
C LYS A 314 23.92 16.39 0.96
N HIS A 315 24.92 17.14 0.54
CA HIS A 315 26.30 16.94 0.95
C HIS A 315 26.84 18.18 1.67
N HIS A 316 27.10 18.05 2.96
CA HIS A 316 27.61 19.15 3.78
C HIS A 316 29.13 19.12 3.85
N ASN A 317 29.79 19.93 2.99
CA ASN A 317 31.25 20.03 2.91
C ASN A 317 31.86 21.16 3.76
N ARG A 318 31.16 21.65 4.79
CA ARG A 318 31.67 22.78 5.62
C ARG A 318 32.83 22.41 6.54
N TYR A 319 33.19 21.13 6.63
CA TYR A 319 34.17 20.62 7.57
C TYR A 319 35.18 19.69 6.88
N PRO A 320 36.35 19.44 7.50
CA PRO A 320 37.29 18.43 7.03
C PRO A 320 36.59 17.09 6.79
N ILE A 321 37.16 16.25 5.91
CA ILE A 321 36.58 14.95 5.48
C ILE A 321 36.09 14.10 6.68
N SER A 322 36.74 14.19 7.83
CA SER A 322 36.37 13.50 9.08
C SER A 322 35.01 13.90 9.70
N ARG A 323 34.47 15.05 9.30
CA ARG A 323 33.19 15.62 9.75
C ARG A 323 32.21 15.87 8.60
N CYS A 324 32.58 15.49 7.38
CA CYS A 324 31.70 15.53 6.22
C CYS A 324 30.51 14.60 6.45
N THR A 325 29.29 15.12 6.29
CA THR A 325 28.05 14.35 6.38
C THR A 325 27.30 14.38 5.05
N THR A 326 26.76 13.23 4.69
CA THR A 326 25.86 13.09 3.55
C THR A 326 24.49 12.68 4.08
N ALA A 327 23.45 13.32 3.55
CA ALA A 327 22.06 13.02 3.84
C ALA A 327 21.36 12.62 2.54
N LEU A 328 20.66 11.49 2.57
CA LEU A 328 19.76 11.03 1.50
C LEU A 328 18.34 11.02 2.04
N ALA A 329 17.46 11.81 1.44
CA ALA A 329 16.03 11.77 1.72
C ALA A 329 15.29 11.16 0.52
N ILE A 330 14.40 10.22 0.81
CA ILE A 330 13.56 9.57 -0.18
C ILE A 330 12.12 9.69 0.29
N VAL A 331 11.27 10.23 -0.57
CA VAL A 331 9.82 10.28 -0.34
C VAL A 331 9.15 9.37 -1.36
N VAL A 332 8.37 8.40 -0.90
CA VAL A 332 7.61 7.49 -1.75
C VAL A 332 6.13 7.73 -1.54
N TYR A 333 5.42 7.96 -2.63
CA TYR A 333 3.97 8.15 -2.69
C TYR A 333 3.34 6.95 -3.38
N LYS A 334 2.23 6.47 -2.84
CA LYS A 334 1.39 5.44 -3.47
C LYS A 334 -0.07 5.78 -3.33
N GLN A 335 -0.86 5.32 -4.30
CA GLN A 335 -2.32 5.40 -4.29
C GLN A 335 -2.92 4.00 -4.31
N PHE A 336 -3.98 3.81 -3.54
CA PHE A 336 -4.76 2.59 -3.48
C PHE A 336 -6.24 2.95 -3.61
N GLU A 337 -6.84 2.59 -4.74
CA GLU A 337 -8.26 2.80 -5.03
C GLU A 337 -9.08 1.54 -4.70
N SER A 338 -8.47 0.37 -4.85
CA SER A 338 -9.15 -0.91 -4.69
C SER A 338 -8.23 -2.01 -4.14
N GLU A 339 -8.84 -3.17 -3.88
CA GLU A 339 -8.10 -4.39 -3.61
C GLU A 339 -7.29 -4.90 -4.80
N ALA A 340 -7.81 -4.75 -6.02
CA ALA A 340 -7.13 -5.25 -7.22
C ALA A 340 -5.76 -4.57 -7.37
N ASP A 341 -5.68 -3.28 -7.00
CA ASP A 341 -4.45 -2.49 -7.02
C ASP A 341 -3.38 -3.10 -6.11
N TRP A 342 -3.75 -3.65 -4.96
CA TRP A 342 -2.77 -4.32 -4.09
C TRP A 342 -2.11 -5.51 -4.76
N LYS A 343 -2.84 -6.24 -5.60
CA LYS A 343 -2.28 -7.39 -6.31
C LYS A 343 -1.27 -6.94 -7.37
N THR A 344 -1.49 -5.81 -8.03
CA THR A 344 -0.54 -5.25 -9.01
C THR A 344 0.70 -4.63 -8.36
N HIS A 345 0.61 -4.24 -7.09
CA HIS A 345 1.74 -3.75 -6.30
C HIS A 345 2.65 -4.83 -5.71
N LEU A 346 2.27 -6.11 -5.86
CA LEU A 346 3.02 -7.23 -5.33
C LEU A 346 3.64 -7.99 -6.50
N PRO A 347 4.90 -8.45 -6.38
CA PRO A 347 5.52 -9.24 -7.43
C PRO A 347 4.68 -10.51 -7.61
N LEU A 348 3.96 -10.61 -8.73
CA LEU A 348 3.29 -11.83 -9.14
C LEU A 348 4.39 -12.80 -9.55
N TYR A 349 4.75 -13.70 -8.64
CA TYR A 349 5.61 -14.82 -8.98
C TYR A 349 4.82 -15.77 -9.89
N GLY A 350 5.02 -15.68 -11.20
CA GLY A 350 4.66 -16.73 -12.17
C GLY A 350 3.60 -16.38 -13.21
N SER A 351 3.24 -15.11 -13.40
CA SER A 351 2.39 -14.71 -14.53
C SER A 351 3.27 -14.31 -15.72
N ASP A 352 3.31 -15.14 -16.77
CA ASP A 352 3.91 -14.86 -18.09
C ASP A 352 3.11 -13.81 -18.90
N ASP A 353 2.33 -12.98 -18.22
CA ASP A 353 1.34 -12.12 -18.84
C ASP A 353 2.02 -10.96 -19.57
N GLY A 354 1.62 -10.78 -20.83
CA GLY A 354 2.21 -9.90 -21.84
C GLY A 354 2.23 -8.41 -21.51
N GLU A 355 2.57 -7.62 -22.53
CA GLU A 355 2.81 -6.17 -22.50
C GLU A 355 1.88 -5.43 -21.52
N SER A 356 2.41 -5.12 -20.32
CA SER A 356 1.69 -4.28 -19.37
C SER A 356 1.65 -2.85 -19.88
N VAL A 357 0.44 -2.33 -20.11
CA VAL A 357 0.24 -0.92 -20.49
C VAL A 357 0.77 -0.04 -19.36
N PRO A 358 1.67 0.92 -19.65
CA PRO A 358 2.18 1.85 -18.63
C PRO A 358 1.03 2.56 -17.92
N ILE A 359 1.03 2.51 -16.59
CA ILE A 359 0.00 3.20 -15.80
C ILE A 359 0.43 4.66 -15.66
N GLU A 360 -0.32 5.59 -16.24
CA GLU A 360 -0.03 7.02 -16.12
C GLU A 360 -0.54 7.58 -14.78
N PHE A 361 0.33 8.29 -14.06
CA PHE A 361 -0.02 8.90 -12.77
C PHE A 361 0.01 10.42 -12.91
N SER A 362 -1.14 11.07 -12.71
CA SER A 362 -1.22 12.53 -12.69
C SER A 362 -0.44 13.08 -11.50
N LYS A 363 0.62 13.85 -11.75
CA LYS A 363 1.41 14.52 -10.70
C LYS A 363 0.53 15.45 -9.86
N GLU A 364 -0.49 16.06 -10.46
CA GLU A 364 -1.43 16.94 -9.77
C GLU A 364 -2.20 16.19 -8.67
N LYS A 365 -2.55 14.91 -8.88
CA LYS A 365 -3.25 14.11 -7.87
C LYS A 365 -2.44 14.01 -6.58
N ILE A 366 -1.14 13.73 -6.64
CA ILE A 366 -0.30 13.58 -5.42
C ILE A 366 -0.16 14.89 -4.67
N SER A 367 0.25 15.95 -5.39
CA SER A 367 0.47 17.27 -4.81
C SER A 367 -0.79 17.87 -4.20
N SER A 368 -1.96 17.43 -4.65
CA SER A 368 -3.24 17.86 -4.10
C SER A 368 -3.66 17.11 -2.82
N VAL A 369 -3.03 15.97 -2.49
CA VAL A 369 -3.37 15.15 -1.30
C VAL A 369 -2.42 15.41 -0.15
N PHE A 370 -1.15 15.28 -0.48
CA PHE A 370 -0.09 15.88 0.28
C PHE A 370 0.11 17.17 -0.47
N GLU A 371 -0.65 18.22 -0.08
CA GLU A 371 -0.13 19.57 -0.23
C GLU A 371 1.37 19.46 0.02
N VAL A 372 2.17 20.05 -0.86
CA VAL A 372 3.62 20.10 -0.65
C VAL A 372 3.82 20.96 0.59
N ASP A 373 3.49 20.39 1.74
CA ASP A 373 3.88 20.74 3.06
C ASP A 373 5.38 20.68 2.90
N ASP A 374 5.96 21.87 2.69
CA ASP A 374 7.38 22.22 2.77
C ASP A 374 7.85 21.89 4.18
N THR A 375 7.76 20.61 4.54
CA THR A 375 7.90 20.08 5.89
C THR A 375 9.38 19.98 6.18
N GLY A 376 9.97 21.14 6.46
CA GLY A 376 11.15 21.29 7.29
C GLY A 376 12.49 20.85 6.68
N PHE A 377 12.53 20.52 5.39
CA PHE A 377 13.78 20.51 4.62
C PHE A 377 13.74 21.68 3.65
N GLY A 378 14.20 22.86 4.07
CA GLY A 378 14.45 23.96 3.12
C GLY A 378 15.42 23.53 2.00
N PRO A 379 15.41 24.19 0.83
CA PRO A 379 14.93 25.55 0.63
C PRO A 379 13.47 25.63 0.17
N THR A 380 12.83 26.71 0.61
CA THR A 380 11.62 27.31 0.04
C THR A 380 11.61 27.22 -1.48
N PHE A 381 10.58 26.60 -2.07
CA PHE A 381 10.16 27.04 -3.39
C PHE A 381 9.46 28.39 -3.17
N THR A 382 10.17 29.49 -3.43
CA THR A 382 9.56 30.82 -3.27
C THR A 382 8.54 31.13 -4.36
N SER A 383 8.52 30.35 -5.44
CA SER A 383 7.59 30.55 -6.55
C SER A 383 7.59 29.36 -7.52
N TRP A 384 6.41 29.02 -8.04
CA TRP A 384 6.22 28.07 -9.15
C TRP A 384 7.02 28.46 -10.42
N SER A 385 7.45 29.72 -10.55
CA SER A 385 8.29 30.18 -11.66
C SER A 385 9.65 29.50 -11.70
N GLU A 386 10.26 29.16 -10.57
CA GLU A 386 11.58 28.50 -10.57
C GLU A 386 11.52 27.04 -11.01
N PHE A 387 10.44 26.34 -10.66
CA PHE A 387 10.17 24.99 -11.17
C PHE A 387 9.90 25.02 -12.68
N TYR A 388 9.10 25.98 -13.14
CA TYR A 388 8.79 26.13 -14.57
C TYR A 388 10.05 26.46 -15.38
N LEU A 389 10.92 27.33 -14.88
CA LEU A 389 12.19 27.69 -15.54
C LEU A 389 13.18 26.52 -15.57
N ALA A 390 13.28 25.73 -14.50
CA ALA A 390 14.13 24.53 -14.48
C ALA A 390 13.62 23.44 -15.44
N TRP A 391 12.30 23.24 -15.50
CA TRP A 391 11.68 22.30 -16.44
C TRP A 391 11.82 22.78 -17.89
N GLN A 392 11.59 24.06 -18.15
CA GLN A 392 11.72 24.66 -19.48
C GLN A 392 13.15 24.60 -19.98
N LYS A 393 14.15 24.77 -19.11
CA LYS A 393 15.56 24.61 -19.46
C LYS A 393 15.90 23.18 -19.88
N VAL A 394 15.49 22.17 -19.11
CA VAL A 394 15.72 20.75 -19.45
C VAL A 394 14.99 20.37 -20.74
N PHE A 395 13.76 20.86 -20.92
CA PHE A 395 12.99 20.62 -22.14
C PHE A 395 13.61 21.27 -23.37
N LEU A 396 14.13 22.50 -23.25
CA LEU A 396 14.81 23.19 -24.35
C LEU A 396 16.16 22.54 -24.67
N ASP A 397 16.93 22.10 -23.67
CA ASP A 397 18.20 21.40 -23.88
C ASP A 397 17.97 20.06 -24.63
N GLU A 398 16.89 19.33 -24.34
CA GLU A 398 16.53 18.11 -25.09
C GLU A 398 15.99 18.42 -26.50
N LEU A 399 15.23 19.51 -26.66
CA LEU A 399 14.73 19.94 -27.97
C LEU A 399 15.88 20.36 -28.89
N GLU A 400 16.89 21.05 -28.36
CA GLU A 400 18.07 21.49 -29.09
C GLU A 400 18.93 20.29 -29.56
N LEU A 401 19.07 19.27 -28.71
CA LEU A 401 19.70 17.99 -29.07
C LEU A 401 18.94 17.26 -30.18
N ALA A 402 17.61 17.21 -30.10
CA ALA A 402 16.78 16.58 -31.14
C ALA A 402 16.84 17.36 -32.47
N CYS A 403 16.80 18.69 -32.43
CA CYS A 403 16.94 19.53 -33.62
C CYS A 403 18.33 19.40 -34.26
N LEU A 404 19.40 19.36 -33.47
CA LEU A 404 20.76 19.13 -33.96
C LEU A 404 20.91 17.77 -34.64
N ALA A 405 20.29 16.71 -34.08
CA ALA A 405 20.30 15.38 -34.71
C ALA A 405 19.56 15.36 -36.05
N VAL A 406 18.43 16.07 -36.17
CA VAL A 406 17.69 16.21 -37.44
C VAL A 406 18.49 17.02 -38.46
N ILE A 407 19.10 18.15 -38.05
CA ILE A 407 19.93 18.98 -38.94
C ILE A 407 21.14 18.18 -39.44
N LEU A 408 21.82 17.44 -38.56
CA LEU A 408 22.95 16.59 -38.95
C LEU A 408 22.53 15.47 -39.90
N SER A 409 21.34 14.90 -39.72
CA SER A 409 20.78 13.89 -40.62
C SER A 409 20.44 14.46 -42.00
N LEU A 410 19.89 15.67 -42.06
CA LEU A 410 19.60 16.37 -43.31
C LEU A 410 20.89 16.80 -44.04
N LEU A 411 21.91 17.26 -43.31
CA LEU A 411 23.22 17.61 -43.87
C LEU A 411 23.98 16.37 -44.38
N TYR A 412 23.83 15.23 -43.71
CA TYR A 412 24.38 13.95 -44.18
C TYR A 412 23.71 13.51 -45.48
N TRP A 413 22.37 13.59 -45.55
CA TRP A 413 21.60 13.23 -46.74
C TRP A 413 21.93 14.10 -47.96
N HIS A 414 22.27 15.38 -47.76
CA HIS A 414 22.67 16.26 -48.86
C HIS A 414 24.10 16.05 -49.36
N ARG A 415 24.93 15.29 -48.65
CA ARG A 415 26.32 14.98 -49.03
C ARG A 415 26.47 13.64 -49.75
N THR A 416 25.47 12.78 -49.67
CA THR A 416 25.35 11.52 -50.42
C THR A 416 24.48 11.72 -51.63
#